data_AF-L5NAS9-F1
#
_entry.id   AF-L5NAS9-F1
#
_cell.length_a   1.000
_cell.length_b   1.000
_cell.length_c   1.000
_cell.angle_alpha   90.00
_cell.angle_beta   90.00
_cell.angle_gamma   90.00
#
_symmetry.space_group_name_H-M   'P 1'
#
loop_
_entity.id
_entity.type
_entity.pdbx_description
1 polymer ?
#
loop_
_entity_poly.entity_id
_entity_poly.type
_entity_poly.pdbx_seq_one_letter_code
_entity_poly.pdbx_strand_id
1 'polypeptide(L)' 'MSTCVLLKQRIERKRRIMYNAYLNNADYDYVVKISQELDQLLNQYRKKCQ' A
#
# COMPACT_ATOMS: atom_id res chain seq x y z
N MET A 1 -7.05 0.17 19.19
CA MET A 1 -5.88 0.39 18.31
C MET A 1 -5.98 1.80 17.75
N SER A 2 -4.88 2.56 17.71
CA SER A 2 -4.89 3.90 17.11
C SER A 2 -5.03 3.82 15.58
N THR A 3 -5.66 4.83 14.99
CA THR A 3 -5.84 4.95 13.53
C THR A 3 -4.51 4.83 12.78
N CYS A 4 -3.42 5.32 13.38
CA CYS A 4 -2.07 5.24 12.81
C CYS A 4 -1.51 3.82 12.76
N VAL A 5 -1.74 3.01 13.80
CA VAL A 5 -1.35 1.59 13.79
C VAL A 5 -2.10 0.83 12.71
N LEU A 6 -3.41 1.10 12.55
CA LEU A 6 -4.22 0.47 11.51
C LEU A 6 -3.78 0.89 10.10
N LEU A 7 -3.47 2.17 9.88
CA LEU A 7 -2.95 2.66 8.60
C LEU A 7 -1.60 2.03 8.27
N LYS A 8 -0.69 1.94 9.24
CA LYS A 8 0.62 1.28 9.05
C LYS A 8 0.47 -0.20 8.67
N GLN A 9 -0.44 -0.92 9.33
CA GLN A 9 -0.75 -2.31 8.96
C GLN A 9 -1.31 -2.44 7.54
N ARG A 10 -2.18 -1.52 7.11
CA ARG A 10 -2.73 -1.51 5.75
C ARG A 10 -1.65 -1.22 4.69
N ILE A 11 -0.76 -0.27 4.97
CA ILE A 11 0.40 0.04 4.11
C ILE A 11 1.27 -1.20 3.93
N GLU A 12 1.65 -1.87 5.03
CA GLU A 12 2.49 -3.07 4.96
C GLU A 12 1.82 -4.22 4.20
N ARG A 13 0.50 -4.43 4.39
CA ARG A 13 -0.25 -5.42 3.60
C ARG A 13 -0.21 -5.09 2.12
N LYS A 14 -0.48 -3.83 1.74
CA LYS A 14 -0.50 -3.42 0.32
C LYS A 14 0.90 -3.50 -0.31
N ARG A 15 1.95 -3.14 0.43
CA ARG A 15 3.35 -3.30 0.01
C ARG A 15 3.70 -4.76 -0.29
N ARG A 16 3.28 -5.70 0.55
CA ARG A 16 3.47 -7.15 0.31
C ARG A 16 2.73 -7.62 -0.95
N ILE A 17 1.50 -7.14 -1.17
CA ILE A 17 0.74 -7.47 -2.39
C ILE A 17 1.47 -6.97 -3.63
N MET A 18 1.97 -5.73 -3.61
CA MET A 18 2.75 -5.16 -4.72
C MET A 18 4.01 -5.98 -5.02
N TYR A 19 4.74 -6.35 -3.96
CA TYR A 19 5.95 -7.17 -4.09
C TYR A 19 5.65 -8.55 -4.68
N ASN A 20 4.58 -9.20 -4.21
CA ASN A 20 4.15 -10.48 -4.77
C ASN A 20 3.68 -10.34 -6.22
N ALA A 21 2.97 -9.26 -6.58
CA ALA A 21 2.56 -9.01 -7.96
C ALA A 21 3.77 -8.88 -8.88
N TYR A 22 4.80 -8.15 -8.46
CA TYR A 22 6.06 -8.04 -9.18
C TYR A 22 6.75 -9.41 -9.35
N LEU A 23 6.89 -10.20 -8.27
CA LEU A 23 7.52 -11.52 -8.33
C LEU A 23 6.80 -12.51 -9.25
N ASN A 24 5.47 -12.41 -9.35
CA ASN A 24 4.67 -13.29 -10.18
C ASN A 24 4.49 -12.78 -11.61
N ASN A 25 5.24 -11.77 -12.03
CA ASN A 25 5.10 -11.11 -13.34
C ASN A 25 3.64 -10.73 -13.63
N ALA A 26 2.94 -10.24 -12.61
CA ALA A 26 1.57 -9.80 -12.79
C ALA A 26 1.50 -8.66 -13.81
N ASP A 27 0.34 -8.54 -14.44
CA ASP A 27 0.11 -7.54 -15.47
C ASP A 27 0.46 -6.12 -14.99
N TYR A 28 1.00 -5.31 -15.91
CA TYR A 28 1.46 -3.96 -15.61
C TYR A 28 0.34 -3.08 -15.04
N ASP A 29 -0.87 -3.15 -15.61
CA ASP A 29 -2.00 -2.33 -15.16
C ASP A 29 -2.40 -2.71 -13.74
N TYR A 30 -2.32 -4.00 -13.40
CA TYR A 30 -2.54 -4.48 -12.04
C TYR A 30 -1.49 -3.95 -11.06
N VAL A 31 -0.21 -3.97 -11.44
CA VAL A 31 0.90 -3.45 -10.61
C VAL A 31 0.75 -1.93 -10.41
N VAL A 32 0.39 -1.18 -11.45
CA VAL A 32 0.14 0.27 -11.38
C VAL A 32 -1.06 0.58 -10.47
N LYS A 33 -2.13 -0.20 -10.55
CA LYS A 33 -3.28 -0.01 -9.66
C LYS A 33 -2.89 -0.19 -8.19
N ILE A 34 -2.10 -1.22 -7.89
CA ILE A 34 -1.62 -1.47 -6.53
C ILE A 34 -0.73 -0.33 -6.04
N SER A 35 0.16 0.20 -6.89
CA SER A 35 1.07 1.30 -6.49
C SER A 35 0.29 2.58 -6.16
N GLN A 36 -0.73 2.92 -6.95
CA GLN A 36 -1.59 4.07 -6.69
C GLN A 36 -2.36 3.93 -5.36
N GLU A 37 -2.88 2.74 -5.07
CA GLU A 37 -3.56 2.46 -3.79
C GLU A 37 -2.59 2.54 -2.59
N LEU A 38 -1.34 2.10 -2.76
CA LEU A 38 -0.29 2.22 -1.75
C LEU A 38 0.05 3.70 -1.49
N ASP A 39 0.20 4.50 -2.54
CA ASP A 39 0.46 5.95 -2.43
C ASP A 39 -0.68 6.68 -1.72
N GLN A 40 -1.94 6.32 -1.99
CA GLN A 40 -3.08 6.89 -1.27
C GLN A 40 -3.00 6.59 0.24
N LEU A 41 -2.65 5.37 0.63
CA LEU A 41 -2.49 5.00 2.04
C LEU A 41 -1.33 5.74 2.71
N LEU A 42 -0.19 5.87 2.01
CA LEU A 42 0.98 6.62 2.49
C LEU A 42 0.63 8.10 2.70
N ASN A 43 -0.07 8.71 1.75
CA ASN A 43 -0.54 10.09 1.87
C ASN A 43 -1.52 10.28 3.03
N GLN A 44 -2.43 9.32 3.25
CA GLN A 44 -3.34 9.36 4.40
C GLN A 44 -2.59 9.25 5.72
N TYR A 45 -1.59 8.38 5.80
CA TYR A 45 -0.75 8.25 6.98
C TYR A 45 0.03 9.54 7.26
N ARG A 46 0.69 10.10 6.25
CA ARG A 46 1.42 11.36 6.37
C ARG A 46 0.56 12.51 6.87
N LYS A 47 -0.72 12.58 6.46
CA LYS A 47 -1.64 13.65 6.89
C LYS A 47 -2.16 13.49 8.32
N LYS A 48 -2.22 12.27 8.85
CA LYS A 48 -2.95 11.95 10.09
C LYS A 48 -2.06 11.48 11.24
N CYS A 49 -0.83 11.09 10.95
CA CYS A 49 0.00 10.28 11.85
C CYS A 49 1.48 10.65 11.84
N GLN A 50 1.86 11.64 11.04
CA GLN A 50 3.20 12.19 10.91
C GLN A 50 3.11 13.69 11.14
#